data_AF-A0A8S3JVD9-F1
#
_entry.id   AF-A0A8S3JVD9-F1
#
_cell.length_a   1.000
_cell.length_b   1.000
_cell.length_c   1.000
_cell.angle_alpha   90.00
_cell.angle_beta   90.00
_cell.angle_gamma   90.00
#
_symmetry.space_group_name_H-M   'P 1'
#
loop_
_entity.id
_entity.type
_entity.pdbx_description
1 polymer ?
#
loop_
_entity_poly.entity_id
_entity_poly.type
_entity_poly.pdbx_seq_one_letter_code
_entity_poly.pdbx_strand_id
1 'polypeptide(L)'
;FDRVGTKLLQQILNETGTYIWWNYSSSFVRIYRSDQASEETRKRIDEYIRDTLNSRNSTIILDIPPGYIRQVLKMSATYRDKFAKEFNVEISTIVAERQVRVVGKEQDVAKCEEAIK
;
A
#
# COMPACT_ATOMS: atom_id res chain seq x y z
N PHE A 1 13.84 3.68 0.38
CA PHE A 1 13.42 3.75 -1.04
C PHE A 1 14.15 2.64 -1.80
N ASP A 2 13.47 1.95 -2.70
CA ASP A 2 13.92 0.71 -3.37
C ASP A 2 14.54 0.97 -4.77
N ARG A 3 14.90 -0.12 -5.48
CA ARG A 3 15.36 -0.06 -6.89
C ARG A 3 14.37 0.62 -7.83
N VAL A 4 13.08 0.62 -7.50
CA VAL A 4 12.02 1.23 -8.32
C VAL A 4 12.07 2.75 -8.17
N GLY A 5 12.21 3.25 -6.93
CA GLY A 5 12.38 4.67 -6.67
C GLY A 5 13.64 5.28 -7.29
N THR A 6 14.76 4.53 -7.35
CA THR A 6 15.97 4.97 -8.07
C THR A 6 15.74 5.13 -9.57
N LYS A 7 14.99 4.21 -10.21
CA LYS A 7 14.68 4.29 -11.64
C LYS A 7 13.80 5.49 -11.99
N LEU A 8 12.80 5.78 -11.16
CA LEU A 8 11.94 6.96 -11.35
C LEU A 8 12.77 8.25 -11.30
N LEU A 9 13.59 8.43 -10.27
CA LEU A 9 14.37 9.66 -10.12
C LEU A 9 15.34 9.85 -11.28
N GLN A 10 15.88 8.75 -11.82
CA GLN A 10 16.71 8.79 -13.01
C GLN A 10 15.93 9.11 -14.29
N GLN A 11 14.69 8.64 -14.40
CA GLN A 11 13.78 9.03 -15.48
C GLN A 11 13.42 10.52 -15.41
N ILE A 12 13.08 11.04 -14.22
CA ILE A 12 12.77 12.46 -14.03
C ILE A 12 13.99 13.34 -14.34
N LEU A 13 15.20 12.91 -13.95
CA LEU A 13 16.45 13.56 -14.35
C LEU A 13 16.58 13.63 -15.88
N ASN A 14 16.36 12.52 -16.58
CA ASN A 14 16.51 12.46 -18.03
C ASN A 14 15.48 13.32 -18.78
N GLU A 15 14.25 13.40 -18.28
CA GLU A 15 13.16 14.13 -18.92
C GLU A 15 13.21 15.63 -18.63
N THR A 16 13.52 16.01 -17.38
CA THR A 16 13.51 17.41 -16.98
C THR A 16 14.88 18.05 -17.13
N GLY A 17 15.98 17.27 -17.12
CA GLY A 17 17.36 17.77 -17.03
C GLY A 17 17.74 18.28 -15.64
N THR A 18 16.92 17.98 -14.63
CA THR A 18 17.10 18.48 -13.26
C THR A 18 17.96 17.55 -12.45
N TYR A 19 19.07 18.07 -11.88
CA TYR A 19 19.92 17.27 -11.01
C TYR A 19 19.21 16.98 -9.68
N ILE A 20 19.01 15.69 -9.38
CA ILE A 20 18.36 15.23 -8.15
C ILE A 20 19.38 14.45 -7.34
N TRP A 21 19.62 14.90 -6.10
CA TRP A 21 20.40 14.14 -5.13
C TRP A 21 19.48 13.56 -4.08
N TRP A 22 19.77 12.34 -3.65
CA TRP A 22 18.96 11.67 -2.65
C TRP A 22 19.86 10.98 -1.62
N ASN A 23 19.53 11.18 -0.34
CA ASN A 23 20.05 10.43 0.78
C ASN A 23 19.14 9.24 1.16
N TYR A 24 19.63 8.03 0.92
CA TYR A 24 18.93 6.76 1.22
C TYR A 24 18.66 6.57 2.71
N SER A 25 19.58 7.02 3.56
CA SER A 25 19.53 6.81 5.01
C SER A 25 18.53 7.72 5.70
N SER A 26 18.34 8.94 5.18
CA SER A 26 17.40 9.91 5.76
C SER A 26 16.15 10.14 4.91
N SER A 27 15.96 9.39 3.82
CA SER A 27 14.85 9.55 2.86
C SER A 27 14.67 10.99 2.38
N PHE A 28 15.78 11.71 2.23
CA PHE A 28 15.80 13.12 1.87
C PHE A 28 16.11 13.29 0.38
N VAL A 29 15.30 14.07 -0.33
CA VAL A 29 15.52 14.39 -1.76
C VAL A 29 15.83 15.87 -1.91
N ARG A 30 16.91 16.19 -2.62
CA ARG A 30 17.30 17.54 -3.02
C ARG A 30 17.17 17.67 -4.53
N ILE A 31 16.50 18.73 -4.96
CA ILE A 31 16.31 19.10 -6.36
C ILE A 31 17.17 20.34 -6.60
N TYR A 32 18.13 20.27 -7.51
CA TYR A 32 19.03 21.38 -7.82
C TYR A 32 18.63 22.03 -9.14
N ARG A 33 17.67 22.95 -9.05
CA ARG A 33 17.27 23.88 -10.11
C ARG A 33 16.34 24.94 -9.54
N SER A 34 16.32 26.13 -10.15
CA SER A 34 15.51 27.28 -9.68
C SER A 34 14.46 27.75 -10.69
N ASP A 35 14.23 26.97 -11.75
CA ASP A 35 13.28 27.28 -12.82
C ASP A 35 12.03 26.39 -12.72
N GLN A 36 11.10 26.57 -13.65
CA GLN A 36 9.84 25.82 -13.69
C GLN A 36 10.02 24.29 -13.69
N ALA A 37 11.18 23.79 -14.13
CA ALA A 37 11.49 22.36 -14.12
C ALA A 37 11.69 21.80 -12.71
N SER A 38 12.07 22.61 -11.71
CA SER A 38 12.16 22.14 -10.31
C SER A 38 10.78 21.89 -9.70
N GLU A 39 9.81 22.75 -9.97
CA GLU A 39 8.43 22.59 -9.50
C GLU A 39 7.77 21.35 -10.13
N GLU A 40 7.97 21.14 -11.43
CA GLU A 40 7.45 19.94 -12.09
C GLU A 40 8.14 18.66 -11.60
N THR A 41 9.46 18.70 -11.37
CA THR A 41 10.21 17.59 -10.75
C THR A 41 9.65 17.25 -9.37
N ARG A 42 9.42 18.27 -8.53
CA ARG A 42 8.85 18.10 -7.19
C ARG A 42 7.46 17.46 -7.26
N LYS A 43 6.59 17.98 -8.13
CA LYS A 43 5.22 17.47 -8.29
C LYS A 43 5.21 15.98 -8.66
N ARG A 44 6.05 15.55 -9.60
CA ARG A 44 6.14 14.14 -10.02
C ARG A 44 6.68 13.22 -8.92
N ILE A 45 7.64 13.71 -8.13
CA ILE A 45 8.16 12.96 -6.98
C ILE A 45 7.07 12.82 -5.90
N ASP A 46 6.32 13.90 -5.62
CA ASP A 46 5.21 13.87 -4.66
C ASP A 46 4.08 12.94 -5.12
N GLU A 47 3.75 12.94 -6.41
CA GLU A 47 2.78 12.01 -7.02
C GLU A 47 3.25 10.56 -6.87
N TYR A 48 4.51 10.25 -7.19
CA TYR A 48 5.03 8.90 -7.00
C TYR A 48 5.05 8.46 -5.54
N ILE A 49 5.41 9.33 -4.60
CA ILE A 49 5.38 9.02 -3.17
C ILE A 49 3.94 8.71 -2.76
N ARG A 50 2.98 9.55 -3.19
CA ARG A 50 1.57 9.35 -2.90
C ARG A 50 1.06 8.04 -3.50
N ASP A 51 1.40 7.72 -4.74
CA ASP A 51 1.01 6.48 -5.40
C ASP A 51 1.66 5.27 -4.75
N THR A 52 2.92 5.37 -4.31
CA THR A 52 3.62 4.30 -3.59
C THR A 52 3.00 4.06 -2.22
N LEU A 53 2.61 5.11 -1.51
CA LEU A 53 1.92 5.00 -0.23
C LEU A 53 0.50 4.45 -0.42
N ASN A 54 -0.21 4.89 -1.46
CA ASN A 54 -1.57 4.42 -1.79
C ASN A 54 -1.62 3.01 -2.39
N SER A 55 -0.54 2.55 -3.00
CA SER A 55 -0.41 1.20 -3.60
C SER A 55 0.19 0.18 -2.64
N ARG A 56 0.70 0.61 -1.48
CA ARG A 56 1.10 -0.32 -0.43
C ARG A 56 -0.15 -0.94 0.18
N ASN A 57 -0.37 -2.21 -0.18
CA ASN A 57 -1.33 -3.02 0.53
C ASN A 57 -0.87 -3.18 1.97
N SER A 58 -1.71 -2.74 2.91
CA SER A 58 -1.62 -3.09 4.31
C SER A 58 -2.03 -4.54 4.50
N THR A 59 -1.38 -5.23 5.43
CA THR A 59 -1.72 -6.60 5.81
C THR A 59 -1.91 -6.64 7.31
N ILE A 60 -3.07 -7.12 7.75
CA ILE A 60 -3.33 -7.45 9.14
C ILE A 60 -3.56 -8.95 9.28
N ILE A 61 -3.25 -9.47 10.46
CA ILE A 61 -3.53 -10.85 10.86
C ILE A 61 -4.41 -10.76 12.10
N LEU A 62 -5.61 -11.31 11.98
CA LEU A 62 -6.59 -11.36 13.06
C LEU A 62 -6.58 -12.76 13.67
N ASP A 63 -6.26 -12.82 14.96
CA ASP A 63 -6.42 -14.04 15.76
C ASP A 63 -7.90 -14.20 16.12
N ILE A 64 -8.53 -15.24 15.58
CA ILE A 64 -9.96 -15.50 15.80
C ILE A 64 -10.09 -16.73 16.70
N PRO A 65 -10.90 -16.65 17.77
CA PRO A 65 -11.14 -17.78 18.66
C PRO A 65 -11.59 -19.05 17.89
N PRO A 66 -11.08 -20.24 18.26
CA PRO A 66 -11.50 -21.50 17.65
C PRO A 66 -13.03 -21.66 17.69
N GLY A 67 -13.66 -21.93 16.54
CA GLY A 67 -15.11 -22.06 16.39
C GLY A 67 -15.82 -20.80 15.89
N TYR A 68 -15.22 -19.61 16.03
CA TYR A 68 -15.78 -18.35 15.53
C TYR A 68 -15.40 -18.05 14.07
N ILE A 69 -14.33 -18.63 13.53
CA ILE A 69 -13.95 -18.41 12.13
C ILE A 69 -15.06 -18.80 11.15
N ARG A 70 -15.81 -19.86 11.44
CA ARG A 70 -16.96 -20.27 10.64
C ARG A 70 -18.13 -19.27 10.74
N GLN A 71 -18.22 -18.53 11.84
CA GLN A 71 -19.23 -17.47 12.04
C GLN A 71 -18.80 -16.13 11.44
N VAL A 72 -17.50 -15.80 11.48
CA VAL A 72 -16.93 -14.56 10.91
C VAL A 72 -16.89 -14.64 9.38
N LEU A 73 -16.50 -15.79 8.82
CA LEU A 73 -16.40 -15.97 7.38
C LEU A 73 -17.65 -16.58 6.72
N LYS A 74 -18.73 -16.84 7.51
CA LYS A 74 -19.98 -17.55 7.13
C LYS A 74 -19.90 -18.36 5.82
N MET A 75 -19.11 -19.43 5.87
CA MET A 75 -19.18 -20.69 5.12
C MET A 75 -19.75 -20.72 3.67
N SER A 76 -19.53 -19.71 2.84
CA SER A 76 -19.44 -19.93 1.39
C SER A 76 -18.30 -19.11 0.84
N ALA A 77 -17.53 -19.68 -0.09
CA ALA A 77 -16.57 -18.91 -0.89
C ALA A 77 -17.27 -17.65 -1.45
N THR A 78 -18.54 -17.78 -1.83
CA THR A 78 -19.43 -16.70 -2.26
C THR A 78 -19.60 -15.56 -1.25
N TYR A 79 -19.70 -15.83 0.06
CA TYR A 79 -19.83 -14.78 1.08
C TYR A 79 -18.49 -14.12 1.37
N ARG A 80 -17.42 -14.90 1.53
CA ARG A 80 -16.06 -14.37 1.69
C ARG A 80 -15.69 -13.47 0.51
N ASP A 81 -15.97 -13.91 -0.70
CA ASP A 81 -15.64 -13.15 -1.91
C ASP A 81 -16.55 -11.91 -2.06
N LYS A 82 -17.80 -11.94 -1.58
CA LYS A 82 -18.67 -10.76 -1.49
C LYS A 82 -18.18 -9.76 -0.44
N PHE A 83 -17.81 -10.23 0.73
CA PHE A 83 -17.28 -9.42 1.82
C PHE A 83 -15.93 -8.80 1.46
N ALA A 84 -15.01 -9.60 0.89
CA ALA A 84 -13.77 -9.13 0.28
C ALA A 84 -14.01 -8.04 -0.78
N LYS A 85 -15.02 -8.21 -1.64
CA LYS A 85 -15.40 -7.19 -2.63
C LYS A 85 -16.02 -5.93 -2.01
N GLU A 86 -16.84 -6.08 -0.98
CA GLU A 86 -17.47 -4.95 -0.27
C GLU A 86 -16.42 -4.01 0.32
N PHE A 87 -15.38 -4.58 0.94
CA PHE A 87 -14.29 -3.82 1.55
C PHE A 87 -13.11 -3.59 0.62
N ASN A 88 -13.12 -4.09 -0.62
CA ASN A 88 -12.00 -4.00 -1.57
C ASN A 88 -10.68 -4.56 -0.97
N VAL A 89 -10.77 -5.73 -0.32
CA VAL A 89 -9.66 -6.44 0.33
C VAL A 89 -9.59 -7.89 -0.13
N GLU A 90 -8.44 -8.53 0.01
CA GLU A 90 -8.23 -9.96 -0.12
C GLU A 90 -8.22 -10.61 1.26
N ILE A 91 -8.97 -11.71 1.43
CA ILE A 91 -9.10 -12.42 2.71
C ILE A 91 -8.67 -13.87 2.55
N SER A 92 -7.71 -14.31 3.37
CA SER A 92 -7.23 -15.70 3.39
C SER A 92 -7.08 -16.23 4.81
N THR A 93 -7.16 -17.54 4.98
CA THR A 93 -6.91 -18.22 6.26
C THR A 93 -5.50 -18.78 6.27
N ILE A 94 -4.72 -18.54 7.33
CA ILE A 94 -3.29 -18.93 7.37
C ILE A 94 -3.09 -20.23 8.15
N VAL A 95 -3.57 -20.30 9.39
CA VAL A 95 -3.28 -21.40 10.32
C VAL A 95 -4.57 -22.11 10.69
N ALA A 96 -4.81 -23.31 10.16
CA ALA A 96 -5.84 -24.26 10.60
C ALA A 96 -7.19 -23.61 11.03
N GLU A 97 -7.67 -22.61 10.27
CA GLU A 97 -8.89 -21.86 10.61
C GLU A 97 -8.85 -21.17 12.00
N ARG A 98 -7.71 -20.58 12.38
CA ARG A 98 -7.52 -19.77 13.60
C ARG A 98 -7.10 -18.33 13.32
N GLN A 99 -6.48 -18.08 12.17
CA GLN A 99 -6.02 -16.75 11.77
C GLN A 99 -6.57 -16.36 10.42
N VAL A 100 -7.05 -15.13 10.33
CA VAL A 100 -7.49 -14.50 9.09
C VAL A 100 -6.51 -13.41 8.70
N ARG A 101 -5.99 -13.51 7.48
CA ARG A 101 -5.21 -12.47 6.83
C ARG A 101 -6.14 -11.60 6.00
N VAL A 102 -6.03 -10.29 6.17
CA VAL A 102 -6.70 -9.30 5.31
C VAL A 102 -5.62 -8.45 4.65
N VAL A 103 -5.68 -8.33 3.34
CA VAL A 103 -4.72 -7.58 2.52
C VAL A 103 -5.48 -6.57 1.65
N GLY A 104 -5.09 -5.30 1.66
CA GLY A 104 -5.74 -4.26 0.85
C GLY A 104 -5.21 -2.89 1.19
N LYS A 105 -5.84 -1.81 0.71
CA LYS A 105 -5.41 -0.46 1.11
C LYS A 105 -5.61 -0.25 2.60
N GLU A 106 -4.77 0.57 3.23
CA GLU A 106 -4.80 0.80 4.69
C GLU A 106 -6.21 1.13 5.22
N GLN A 107 -6.92 2.05 4.56
CA GLN A 107 -8.28 2.44 4.94
C GLN A 107 -9.31 1.31 4.77
N ASP A 108 -9.13 0.50 3.72
CA ASP A 108 -10.02 -0.61 3.37
C ASP A 108 -9.82 -1.78 4.36
N VAL A 109 -8.56 -2.04 4.73
CA VAL A 109 -8.17 -3.02 5.73
C VAL A 109 -8.65 -2.63 7.13
N ALA A 110 -8.52 -1.35 7.52
CA ALA A 110 -9.00 -0.85 8.81
C ALA A 110 -10.53 -0.98 8.94
N LYS A 111 -11.29 -0.63 7.89
CA LYS A 111 -12.75 -0.83 7.86
C LYS A 111 -13.12 -2.31 7.94
N CYS A 112 -12.38 -3.17 7.23
CA CYS A 112 -12.59 -4.61 7.29
C CYS A 112 -12.30 -5.17 8.70
N GLU A 113 -11.26 -4.69 9.37
CA GLU A 113 -10.94 -5.05 10.75
C GLU A 113 -12.08 -4.67 11.72
N GLU A 114 -12.58 -3.44 11.63
CA GLU A 114 -13.69 -2.97 12.45
C GLU A 114 -14.97 -3.78 12.24
N ALA A 115 -15.22 -4.25 11.02
CA ALA A 115 -16.38 -5.10 10.71
C ALA A 115 -16.24 -6.55 11.19
N ILE A 116 -15.01 -7.03 11.44
CA ILE A 116 -14.73 -8.39 11.92
C ILE A 116 -14.70 -8.46 13.46
N LYS A 117 -14.29 -7.38 14.14
CA LYS A 117 -14.31 -7.28 15.61
C LYS A 117 -15.72 -7.30 16.17
#